data_AF-A0A1G1G9K2-F1
#
_entry.id   AF-A0A1G1G9K2-F1
#
_cell.length_a   1.000
_cell.length_b   1.000
_cell.length_c   1.000
_cell.angle_alpha   90.00
_cell.angle_beta   90.00
_cell.angle_gamma   90.00
#
_symmetry.space_group_name_H-M   'P 1'
#
loop_
_entity.id
_entity.type
_entity.pdbx_description
1 polymer ?
#
loop_
_entity_poly.entity_id
_entity_poly.type
_entity_poly.pdbx_seq_one_letter_code
_entity_poly.pdbx_strand_id
1 'polypeptide(L)'
;MSEQKELKVEDIKTEAEEKRCPVQKSLYYVSKFLSDIMCGKCFPCALGTYEAKKRLENIISGKSTEADVFIIKRIANDMLEASRCKKGKDTARFVLEWMKSDALKDHLEGICHDRECLALIEYRIVPDKCIMCGECQVVCKPNAIVGEKMKPYFSGYLPFEIRQKRCTKCGDCIKVCPTGAIVVIDTKVKEEVKG
;
A
#
# COMPACT_ATOMS: atom_id res chain seq x y z
N MET A 1 19.84 21.02 -22.21
CA MET A 1 19.61 19.70 -22.82
C MET A 1 19.87 18.68 -21.73
N SER A 2 18.81 18.17 -21.12
CA SER A 2 18.87 17.34 -19.92
C SER A 2 19.53 16.00 -20.26
N GLU A 3 20.69 15.73 -19.67
CA GLU A 3 21.36 14.42 -19.76
C GLU A 3 20.40 13.34 -19.26
N GLN A 4 19.88 12.52 -20.16
CA GLN A 4 19.16 11.32 -19.81
C GLN A 4 20.21 10.29 -19.36
N LYS A 5 20.46 10.25 -18.05
CA LYS A 5 21.24 9.19 -17.41
C LYS A 5 20.58 7.86 -17.77
N GLU A 6 21.28 7.00 -18.51
CA GLU A 6 20.81 5.65 -18.84
C GLU A 6 20.55 4.87 -17.54
N LEU A 7 19.31 4.82 -17.09
CA LEU A 7 18.89 4.03 -15.94
C LEU A 7 19.05 2.55 -16.27
N LYS A 8 19.85 1.83 -15.47
CA LYS A 8 20.03 0.39 -15.63
C LYS A 8 18.96 -0.36 -14.84
N VAL A 9 18.68 -1.58 -15.28
CA VAL A 9 17.72 -2.49 -14.59
C VAL A 9 18.17 -2.76 -13.15
N GLU A 10 19.48 -2.76 -12.91
CA GLU A 10 20.10 -2.95 -11.59
C GLU A 10 19.82 -1.79 -10.63
N ASP A 11 19.79 -0.55 -11.14
CA ASP A 11 19.49 0.63 -10.33
C ASP A 11 18.04 0.58 -9.83
N ILE A 12 17.10 0.24 -10.72
CA ILE A 12 15.68 0.09 -10.36
C ILE A 12 15.48 -1.03 -9.35
N LYS A 13 16.21 -2.13 -9.47
CA LYS A 13 16.11 -3.23 -8.51
C LYS A 13 16.58 -2.80 -7.12
N THR A 14 17.67 -2.04 -7.06
CA THR A 14 18.21 -1.51 -5.78
C THR A 14 17.21 -0.54 -5.13
N GLU A 15 16.65 0.38 -5.90
CA GLU A 15 15.60 1.30 -5.42
C GLU A 15 14.32 0.55 -5.00
N ALA A 16 13.98 -0.55 -5.68
CA ALA A 16 12.85 -1.38 -5.30
C ALA A 16 13.07 -2.07 -3.96
N GLU A 17 14.31 -2.45 -3.62
CA GLU A 17 14.65 -3.10 -2.35
C GLU A 17 14.47 -2.19 -1.13
N GLU A 18 14.48 -0.85 -1.31
CA GLU A 18 14.21 0.12 -0.25
C GLU A 18 12.75 0.10 0.26
N LYS A 19 11.81 -0.42 -0.54
CA LYS A 19 10.43 -0.63 -0.10
C LYS A 19 10.38 -1.77 0.90
N ARG A 20 9.52 -1.69 1.91
CA ARG A 20 9.42 -2.76 2.93
C ARG A 20 8.47 -3.85 2.46
N CYS A 21 7.31 -3.44 1.95
CA CYS A 21 6.28 -4.34 1.45
C CYS A 21 6.73 -5.00 0.13
N PRO A 22 6.78 -6.35 0.06
CA PRO A 22 7.13 -7.07 -1.16
C PRO A 22 6.27 -6.67 -2.38
N VAL A 23 4.98 -6.39 -2.17
CA VAL A 23 4.04 -5.99 -3.25
C VAL A 23 4.41 -4.62 -3.81
N GLN A 24 4.82 -3.70 -2.93
CA GLN A 24 5.31 -2.37 -3.30
C GLN A 24 6.64 -2.48 -4.07
N LYS A 25 7.54 -3.40 -3.69
CA LYS A 25 8.77 -3.70 -4.45
C LYS A 25 8.43 -4.06 -5.89
N SER A 26 7.51 -5.02 -6.07
CA SER A 26 7.05 -5.46 -7.39
C SER A 26 6.40 -4.36 -8.19
N LEU A 27 5.48 -3.60 -7.59
CA LEU A 27 4.82 -2.50 -8.27
C LEU A 27 5.81 -1.41 -8.69
N TYR A 28 6.75 -1.05 -7.82
CA TYR A 28 7.77 -0.06 -8.10
C TYR A 28 8.64 -0.48 -9.29
N TYR A 29 9.20 -1.69 -9.23
CA TYR A 29 10.02 -2.24 -10.29
C TYR A 29 9.27 -2.30 -11.63
N VAL A 30 8.05 -2.84 -11.64
CA VAL A 30 7.20 -2.96 -12.84
C VAL A 30 6.87 -1.57 -13.40
N SER A 31 6.54 -0.60 -12.53
CA SER A 31 6.22 0.76 -12.97
C SER A 31 7.41 1.49 -13.56
N LYS A 32 8.59 1.36 -12.94
CA LYS A 32 9.84 1.96 -13.42
C LYS A 32 10.33 1.30 -14.70
N PHE A 33 10.19 -0.02 -14.81
CA PHE A 33 10.47 -0.73 -16.05
C PHE A 33 9.59 -0.21 -17.20
N LEU A 34 8.28 -0.05 -16.97
CA LEU A 34 7.35 0.49 -17.96
C LEU A 34 7.67 1.92 -18.40
N SER A 35 8.04 2.81 -17.47
CA SER A 35 8.25 4.22 -17.78
C SER A 35 9.62 4.52 -18.38
N ASP A 36 10.67 3.84 -17.90
CA ASP A 36 12.05 4.31 -18.11
C ASP A 36 12.85 3.38 -19.05
N ILE A 37 12.60 2.05 -19.01
CA ILE A 37 13.47 1.05 -19.68
C ILE A 37 12.76 0.30 -20.81
N MET A 38 11.43 0.20 -20.76
CA MET A 38 10.68 -0.63 -21.68
C MET A 38 10.78 -0.11 -23.13
N CYS A 39 11.21 -1.00 -24.04
CA CYS A 39 11.35 -0.66 -25.45
C CYS A 39 10.07 -0.82 -26.28
N GLY A 40 9.01 -1.44 -25.75
CA GLY A 40 7.70 -1.61 -26.40
C GLY A 40 7.64 -2.57 -27.59
N LYS A 41 8.76 -3.18 -28.00
CA LYS A 41 8.87 -3.95 -29.27
C LYS A 41 8.24 -5.34 -29.25
N CYS A 42 7.91 -5.89 -28.08
CA CYS A 42 7.25 -7.19 -28.00
C CYS A 42 5.96 -7.11 -27.19
N PHE A 43 4.88 -7.60 -27.80
CA PHE A 43 3.53 -7.51 -27.26
C PHE A 43 3.38 -8.21 -25.89
N PRO A 44 3.92 -9.43 -25.67
CA PRO A 44 3.83 -10.08 -24.36
C PRO A 44 4.47 -9.23 -23.25
N CYS A 45 5.62 -8.63 -23.50
CA CYS A 45 6.26 -7.76 -22.51
C CYS A 45 5.50 -6.44 -22.32
N ALA A 46 5.08 -5.78 -23.40
CA ALA A 46 4.45 -4.47 -23.31
C ALA A 46 3.09 -4.52 -22.61
N LEU A 47 2.19 -5.38 -23.10
CA LEU A 47 0.87 -5.52 -22.49
C LEU A 47 0.91 -6.30 -21.19
N GLY A 48 1.73 -7.34 -21.11
CA GLY A 48 1.85 -8.13 -19.90
C GLY A 48 2.33 -7.28 -18.72
N THR A 49 3.38 -6.48 -18.92
CA THR A 49 3.87 -5.60 -17.85
C THR A 49 2.83 -4.53 -17.46
N TYR A 50 2.12 -3.96 -18.44
CA TYR A 50 1.06 -2.98 -18.18
C TYR A 50 -0.10 -3.59 -17.36
N GLU A 51 -0.57 -4.76 -17.77
CA GLU A 51 -1.64 -5.47 -17.08
C GLU A 51 -1.19 -5.92 -15.69
N ALA A 52 0.04 -6.43 -15.55
CA ALA A 52 0.62 -6.79 -14.25
C ALA A 52 0.67 -5.57 -13.30
N LYS A 53 1.05 -4.39 -13.80
CA LYS A 53 1.00 -3.14 -13.02
C LYS A 53 -0.41 -2.85 -12.52
N LYS A 54 -1.43 -2.95 -13.38
CA LYS A 54 -2.83 -2.70 -13.00
C LYS A 54 -3.32 -3.66 -11.93
N ARG A 55 -2.97 -4.94 -12.04
CA ARG A 55 -3.33 -5.96 -11.05
C ARG A 55 -2.61 -5.73 -9.72
N LEU A 56 -1.34 -5.36 -9.75
CA LEU A 56 -0.59 -4.96 -8.54
C LEU A 56 -1.19 -3.71 -7.87
N GLU A 57 -1.62 -2.71 -8.65
CA GLU A 57 -2.37 -1.54 -8.16
C GLU A 57 -3.68 -1.94 -7.46
N ASN A 58 -4.40 -2.94 -7.98
CA ASN A 58 -5.61 -3.47 -7.34
C ASN A 58 -5.29 -4.17 -6.01
N ILE A 59 -4.18 -4.90 -5.93
CA ILE A 59 -3.74 -5.57 -4.69
C ILE A 59 -3.41 -4.56 -3.60
N ILE A 60 -2.61 -3.54 -3.91
CA ILE A 60 -2.25 -2.53 -2.90
C ILE A 60 -3.42 -1.63 -2.50
N SER A 61 -4.48 -1.56 -3.31
CA SER A 61 -5.68 -0.76 -3.03
C SER A 61 -6.76 -1.54 -2.28
N GLY A 62 -6.52 -2.82 -1.96
CA GLY A 62 -7.47 -3.68 -1.26
C GLY A 62 -8.68 -4.12 -2.09
N LYS A 63 -8.63 -3.93 -3.42
CA LYS A 63 -9.66 -4.35 -4.38
C LYS A 63 -9.31 -5.66 -5.09
N SER A 64 -8.28 -6.36 -4.63
CA SER A 64 -7.82 -7.60 -5.23
C SER A 64 -8.78 -8.76 -5.03
N THR A 65 -8.78 -9.63 -6.03
CA THR A 65 -9.44 -10.92 -6.06
C THR A 65 -8.42 -12.01 -6.32
N GLU A 66 -8.75 -13.26 -6.00
CA GLU A 66 -7.91 -14.42 -6.37
C GLU A 66 -7.67 -14.50 -7.88
N ALA A 67 -8.62 -13.99 -8.68
CA ALA A 67 -8.47 -13.89 -10.13
C ALA A 67 -7.32 -12.96 -10.53
N ASP A 68 -7.09 -11.85 -9.82
CA ASP A 68 -5.96 -10.95 -10.10
C ASP A 68 -4.62 -11.68 -9.92
N VAL A 69 -4.51 -12.51 -8.88
CA VAL A 69 -3.32 -13.34 -8.62
C VAL A 69 -3.10 -14.35 -9.75
N PHE A 70 -4.15 -15.07 -10.14
CA PHE A 70 -4.07 -16.02 -11.24
C PHE A 70 -3.65 -15.34 -12.56
N ILE A 71 -4.22 -14.17 -12.85
CA ILE A 71 -3.91 -13.38 -14.05
C ILE A 71 -2.44 -12.92 -14.03
N ILE A 72 -1.93 -12.39 -12.91
CA ILE A 72 -0.52 -11.99 -12.78
C ILE A 72 0.39 -13.19 -13.04
N LYS A 73 0.08 -14.36 -12.45
CA LYS A 73 0.89 -15.58 -12.63
C LYS A 73 0.92 -16.00 -14.10
N ARG A 74 -0.23 -16.00 -14.77
CA ARG A 74 -0.32 -16.36 -16.19
C ARG A 74 0.51 -15.39 -17.05
N ILE A 75 0.30 -14.08 -16.87
CA ILE A 75 1.03 -13.04 -17.59
C ILE A 75 2.53 -13.19 -17.41
N ALA A 76 2.99 -13.44 -16.18
CA ALA A 76 4.42 -13.56 -15.91
C ALA A 76 5.02 -14.81 -16.59
N ASN A 77 4.30 -15.94 -16.65
CA ASN A 77 4.76 -17.10 -17.41
C ASN A 77 4.78 -16.83 -18.92
N ASP A 78 3.71 -16.24 -19.47
CA ASP A 78 3.64 -15.88 -20.89
C ASP A 78 4.78 -14.92 -21.29
N MET A 79 5.07 -13.94 -20.42
CA MET A 79 6.18 -13.02 -20.60
C MET A 79 7.54 -13.75 -20.55
N LEU A 80 7.71 -14.71 -19.64
CA LEU A 80 8.98 -15.44 -19.49
C LEU A 80 9.32 -16.26 -20.75
N GLU A 81 8.31 -16.88 -21.35
CA GLU A 81 8.46 -17.71 -22.54
C GLU A 81 8.56 -16.86 -23.82
N ALA A 82 7.63 -15.92 -24.01
CA ALA A 82 7.43 -15.23 -25.28
C ALA A 82 8.15 -13.88 -25.42
N SER A 83 8.77 -13.34 -24.36
CA SER A 83 9.53 -12.09 -24.46
C SER A 83 10.80 -12.25 -25.30
N ARG A 84 11.04 -11.28 -26.20
CA ARG A 84 12.18 -11.32 -27.12
C ARG A 84 13.52 -10.94 -26.48
N CYS A 85 13.51 -10.12 -25.42
CA CYS A 85 14.72 -9.62 -24.77
C CYS A 85 14.89 -10.17 -23.36
N LYS A 86 16.16 -10.23 -22.89
CA LYS A 86 16.50 -10.67 -21.53
C LYS A 86 15.78 -9.82 -20.47
N LYS A 87 15.73 -8.49 -20.67
CA LYS A 87 15.07 -7.55 -19.74
C LYS A 87 13.59 -7.89 -19.49
N GLY A 88 12.84 -8.23 -20.54
CA GLY A 88 11.43 -8.64 -20.40
C GLY A 88 11.27 -9.96 -19.65
N LYS A 89 12.17 -10.93 -19.90
CA LYS A 89 12.21 -12.20 -19.16
C LYS A 89 12.63 -12.02 -17.70
N ASP A 90 13.51 -11.06 -17.42
CA ASP A 90 13.95 -10.74 -16.06
C ASP A 90 12.82 -10.06 -15.26
N THR A 91 12.06 -9.15 -15.88
CA THR A 91 10.83 -8.58 -15.28
C THR A 91 9.81 -9.67 -14.94
N ALA A 92 9.61 -10.63 -15.84
CA ALA A 92 8.74 -11.77 -15.59
C ALA A 92 9.21 -12.61 -14.38
N ARG A 93 10.51 -12.92 -14.30
CA ARG A 93 11.10 -13.62 -13.16
C ARG A 93 10.90 -12.85 -11.85
N PHE A 94 11.14 -11.55 -11.85
CA PHE A 94 10.99 -10.72 -10.66
C PHE A 94 9.55 -10.76 -10.11
N VAL A 95 8.56 -10.69 -10.99
CA VAL A 95 7.14 -10.83 -10.60
C VAL A 95 6.86 -12.23 -10.05
N LEU A 96 7.35 -13.30 -10.69
CA LEU A 96 7.16 -14.68 -10.22
C LEU A 96 7.84 -14.96 -8.89
N GLU A 97 9.03 -14.40 -8.63
CA GLU A 97 9.72 -14.53 -7.35
C GLU A 97 8.90 -13.91 -6.22
N TRP A 98 8.37 -12.71 -6.44
CA TRP A 98 7.50 -12.07 -5.48
C TRP A 98 6.21 -12.87 -5.20
N MET A 99 5.60 -13.47 -6.23
CA MET A 99 4.39 -14.28 -6.06
C MET A 99 4.58 -15.51 -5.17
N LYS A 100 5.81 -15.95 -4.93
CA LYS A 100 6.11 -17.05 -3.99
C LYS A 100 6.10 -16.59 -2.52
N SER A 101 6.09 -15.29 -2.26
CA SER A 101 6.05 -14.76 -0.89
C SER A 101 4.66 -14.90 -0.28
N ASP A 102 4.61 -15.17 1.03
CA ASP A 102 3.34 -15.25 1.77
C ASP A 102 2.62 -13.90 1.86
N ALA A 103 3.34 -12.79 1.64
CA ALA A 103 2.80 -11.44 1.62
C ALA A 103 1.61 -11.28 0.63
N LEU A 104 1.55 -12.08 -0.43
CA LEU A 104 0.42 -12.05 -1.36
C LEU A 104 -0.89 -12.54 -0.71
N LYS A 105 -0.82 -13.59 0.11
CA LYS A 105 -1.99 -14.12 0.83
C LYS A 105 -2.48 -13.09 1.83
N ASP A 106 -1.56 -12.50 2.58
CA ASP A 106 -1.89 -11.45 3.55
C ASP A 106 -2.58 -10.25 2.88
N HIS A 107 -2.11 -9.85 1.69
CA HIS A 107 -2.75 -8.75 0.94
C HIS A 107 -4.11 -9.13 0.35
N LEU A 108 -4.36 -10.41 0.03
CA LEU A 108 -5.71 -10.88 -0.32
C LEU A 108 -6.65 -10.78 0.89
N GLU A 109 -6.15 -11.11 2.07
CA GLU A 109 -6.82 -10.91 3.36
C GLU A 109 -6.87 -9.44 3.79
N GLY A 110 -6.26 -8.53 3.03
CA GLY A 110 -6.29 -7.09 3.26
C GLY A 110 -5.36 -6.61 4.37
N ILE A 111 -4.35 -7.40 4.70
CA ILE A 111 -3.36 -7.15 5.74
C ILE A 111 -2.03 -6.77 5.08
N CYS A 112 -1.39 -5.71 5.61
CA CYS A 112 -0.03 -5.36 5.22
C CYS A 112 0.85 -5.27 6.46
N HIS A 113 1.62 -6.33 6.74
CA HIS A 113 2.50 -6.38 7.90
C HIS A 113 3.51 -5.22 7.95
N ASP A 114 4.00 -4.78 6.79
CA ASP A 114 4.94 -3.65 6.67
C ASP A 114 4.29 -2.26 6.78
N ARG A 115 2.95 -2.21 6.79
CA ARG A 115 2.12 -0.98 6.88
C ARG A 115 2.45 0.09 5.83
N GLU A 116 2.98 -0.32 4.69
CA GLU A 116 3.33 0.57 3.58
C GLU A 116 2.16 0.79 2.62
N CYS A 117 1.29 -0.22 2.47
CA CYS A 117 0.07 -0.11 1.67
C CYS A 117 -0.99 0.70 2.41
N LEU A 118 -0.95 2.03 2.24
CA LEU A 118 -1.86 2.97 2.92
C LEU A 118 -3.34 2.63 2.72
N ALA A 119 -3.73 2.03 1.58
CA ALA A 119 -5.13 1.68 1.37
C ALA A 119 -5.62 0.58 2.32
N LEU A 120 -4.72 -0.30 2.79
CA LEU A 120 -5.04 -1.44 3.66
C LEU A 120 -5.04 -1.09 5.15
N ILE A 121 -4.51 0.06 5.56
CA ILE A 121 -4.49 0.48 6.96
C ILE A 121 -5.59 1.48 7.28
N GLU A 122 -6.13 1.46 8.48
CA GLU A 122 -7.03 2.46 9.03
C GLU A 122 -6.52 2.93 10.39
N TYR A 123 -6.75 4.20 10.71
CA TYR A 123 -6.41 4.75 12.01
C TYR A 123 -7.63 4.77 12.89
N ARG A 124 -7.56 4.15 14.07
CA ARG A 124 -8.66 4.11 15.04
C ARG A 124 -8.20 4.63 16.38
N ILE A 125 -9.07 5.38 17.06
CA ILE A 125 -8.82 5.86 18.42
C ILE A 125 -9.44 4.86 19.38
N VAL A 126 -8.66 4.41 20.36
CA VAL A 126 -9.12 3.56 21.46
C VAL A 126 -9.66 4.47 22.56
N PRO A 127 -10.97 4.45 22.85
CA PRO A 127 -11.57 5.35 23.85
C PRO A 127 -10.93 5.22 25.23
N ASP A 128 -10.61 4.00 25.65
CA ASP A 128 -10.08 3.70 26.99
C ASP A 128 -8.72 4.34 27.27
N LYS A 129 -7.94 4.62 26.22
CA LYS A 129 -6.62 5.26 26.33
C LYS A 129 -6.66 6.76 26.01
N CYS A 130 -7.80 7.25 25.52
CA CYS A 130 -7.94 8.62 25.06
C CYS A 130 -8.26 9.55 26.23
N ILE A 131 -7.32 10.45 26.57
CA ILE A 131 -7.53 11.50 27.58
C ILE A 131 -8.31 12.72 27.05
N MET A 132 -8.86 12.64 25.83
CA MET A 132 -9.65 13.70 25.21
C MET A 132 -8.96 15.09 25.15
N CYS A 133 -7.63 15.13 24.95
CA CYS A 133 -6.86 16.39 24.87
C CYS A 133 -7.13 17.21 23.59
N GLY A 134 -7.53 16.54 22.50
CA GLY A 134 -7.84 17.14 21.19
C GLY A 134 -6.64 17.55 20.34
N GLU A 135 -5.40 17.22 20.70
CA GLU A 135 -4.22 17.55 19.90
C GLU A 135 -4.25 16.90 18.50
N CYS A 136 -4.74 15.66 18.42
CA CYS A 136 -4.90 14.93 17.16
C CYS A 136 -5.85 15.66 16.18
N GLN A 137 -6.86 16.37 16.69
CA GLN A 137 -7.81 17.13 15.88
C GLN A 137 -7.16 18.38 15.29
N VAL A 138 -6.32 19.08 16.05
CA VAL A 138 -5.63 20.31 15.63
C VAL A 138 -4.68 20.05 14.45
N VAL A 139 -3.95 18.93 14.47
CA VAL A 139 -3.01 18.59 13.39
C VAL A 139 -3.69 17.99 12.15
N CYS A 140 -4.96 17.59 12.26
CA CYS A 140 -5.66 16.92 11.18
C CYS A 140 -6.11 17.93 10.12
N LYS A 141 -5.25 18.21 9.13
CA LYS A 141 -5.56 19.09 7.98
C LYS A 141 -6.92 18.81 7.31
N PRO A 142 -7.32 17.55 7.02
CA PRO A 142 -8.62 17.28 6.41
C PRO A 142 -9.80 17.31 7.39
N ASN A 143 -9.59 17.63 8.67
CA ASN A 143 -10.60 17.60 9.73
C ASN A 143 -11.36 16.25 9.76
N ALA A 144 -10.60 15.16 9.67
CA ALA A 144 -11.15 13.80 9.68
C ALA A 144 -11.52 13.33 11.09
N ILE A 145 -10.98 13.94 12.13
CA ILE A 145 -11.21 13.57 13.53
C ILE A 145 -12.34 14.41 14.11
N VAL A 146 -13.38 13.75 14.61
CA VAL A 146 -14.54 14.35 15.26
C VAL A 146 -14.53 13.95 16.72
N GLY A 147 -14.74 14.89 17.62
CA GLY A 147 -14.78 14.66 19.06
C GLY A 147 -14.77 15.98 19.81
N GLU A 148 -15.08 15.92 21.09
CA GLU A 148 -15.07 17.09 21.97
C GLU A 148 -14.04 16.91 23.08
N LYS A 149 -13.40 18.02 23.46
CA LYS A 149 -12.52 18.02 24.63
C LYS A 149 -13.34 17.85 25.91
N MET A 150 -12.76 17.16 26.89
CA MET A 150 -13.38 17.02 28.20
C MET A 150 -13.57 18.39 28.86
N LYS A 151 -14.77 18.64 29.41
CA LYS A 151 -15.21 19.90 30.03
C LYS A 151 -15.75 19.58 31.44
N PRO A 152 -15.04 19.93 32.52
CA PRO A 152 -15.30 19.45 33.88
C PRO A 152 -16.76 19.55 34.38
N TYR A 153 -17.52 20.51 33.84
CA TYR A 153 -18.89 20.83 34.25
C TYR A 153 -19.98 20.06 33.47
N PHE A 154 -19.62 19.20 32.52
CA PHE A 154 -20.57 18.54 31.62
C PHE A 154 -20.41 17.01 31.70
N SER A 155 -21.51 16.26 31.80
CA SER A 155 -21.48 14.80 32.00
C SER A 155 -21.55 13.99 30.70
N GLY A 156 -21.68 14.64 29.54
CA GLY A 156 -21.66 14.00 28.22
C GLY A 156 -20.47 14.43 27.40
N TYR A 157 -19.74 13.50 26.78
CA TYR A 157 -18.67 13.84 25.85
C TYR A 157 -18.82 13.03 24.57
N LEU A 158 -18.52 13.66 23.44
CA LEU A 158 -18.38 12.94 22.19
C LEU A 158 -16.95 12.38 22.11
N PRO A 159 -16.75 11.05 22.18
CA PRO A 159 -15.41 10.48 22.07
C PRO A 159 -14.80 10.83 20.72
N PHE A 160 -13.46 10.93 20.70
CA PHE A 160 -12.75 11.19 19.44
C PHE A 160 -12.85 9.97 18.52
N GLU A 161 -13.36 10.20 17.31
CA GLU A 161 -13.51 9.22 16.25
C GLU A 161 -12.90 9.73 14.94
N ILE A 162 -12.22 8.85 14.21
CA ILE A 162 -11.62 9.17 12.91
C ILE A 162 -12.58 8.73 11.80
N ARG A 163 -13.10 9.71 11.04
CA ARG A 163 -13.87 9.44 9.83
C ARG A 163 -12.94 8.99 8.71
N GLN A 164 -12.87 7.67 8.48
CA GLN A 164 -11.98 7.06 7.49
C GLN A 164 -12.13 7.66 6.09
N LYS A 165 -13.35 8.03 5.67
CA LYS A 165 -13.61 8.66 4.37
C LYS A 165 -12.91 10.02 4.15
N ARG A 166 -12.58 10.74 5.23
CA ARG A 166 -11.86 12.03 5.17
C ARG A 166 -10.37 11.89 5.52
N CYS A 167 -9.97 10.76 6.09
CA CYS A 167 -8.61 10.54 6.53
C CYS A 167 -7.70 10.30 5.33
N THR A 168 -6.69 11.16 5.16
CA THR A 168 -5.63 10.99 4.14
C THR A 168 -4.51 10.05 4.59
N LYS A 169 -4.65 9.46 5.78
CA LYS A 169 -3.74 8.46 6.36
C LYS A 169 -2.29 8.95 6.53
N CYS A 170 -2.09 10.26 6.72
CA CYS A 170 -0.76 10.87 6.86
C CYS A 170 0.02 10.46 8.13
N GLY A 171 -0.65 9.98 9.18
CA GLY A 171 -0.02 9.53 10.42
C GLY A 171 0.39 10.65 11.38
N ASP A 172 0.11 11.92 11.08
CA ASP A 172 0.46 13.05 11.95
C ASP A 172 -0.22 12.96 13.33
N CYS A 173 -1.45 12.44 13.37
CA CYS A 173 -2.21 12.25 14.60
C CYS A 173 -1.55 11.27 15.58
N ILE A 174 -0.82 10.26 15.10
CA ILE A 174 -0.10 9.31 15.95
C ILE A 174 1.07 10.00 16.64
N LYS A 175 1.84 10.81 15.89
CA LYS A 175 3.06 11.45 16.39
C LYS A 175 2.78 12.41 17.55
N VAL A 176 1.61 13.04 17.56
CA VAL A 176 1.21 13.99 18.60
C VAL A 176 0.42 13.36 19.73
N CYS A 177 0.07 12.08 19.69
CA CYS A 177 -0.75 11.48 20.74
C CYS A 177 0.10 11.14 21.97
N PRO A 178 -0.07 11.81 23.13
CA PRO A 178 0.78 11.58 24.29
C PRO A 178 0.56 10.21 24.95
N THR A 179 -0.65 9.65 24.83
CA THR A 179 -1.02 8.35 25.43
C THR A 179 -0.95 7.18 24.46
N GLY A 180 -0.59 7.43 23.19
CA GLY A 180 -0.60 6.37 22.16
C GLY A 180 -1.98 5.75 21.94
N ALA A 181 -3.06 6.51 22.14
CA ALA A 181 -4.44 6.02 21.99
C ALA A 181 -4.85 5.71 20.53
N ILE A 182 -4.04 6.11 19.55
CA ILE A 182 -4.33 5.91 18.12
C ILE A 182 -3.62 4.64 17.64
N VAL A 183 -4.40 3.65 17.24
CA VAL A 183 -3.92 2.37 16.71
C VAL A 183 -4.11 2.30 15.21
N VAL A 184 -3.25 1.52 14.55
CA VAL A 184 -3.36 1.18 13.13
C VAL A 184 -3.98 -0.21 13.04
N ILE A 185 -5.11 -0.32 12.34
CA ILE A 185 -5.82 -1.57 12.09
C ILE A 185 -5.85 -1.87 10.59
N ASP A 186 -5.94 -3.14 10.21
CA ASP A 186 -6.08 -3.54 8.80
C ASP A 186 -7.57 -3.50 8.37
N THR A 187 -7.84 -3.05 7.15
CA THR A 187 -9.18 -2.65 6.65
C THR A 187 -10.18 -3.82 6.60
N LYS A 188 -9.68 -5.06 6.54
CA LYS A 188 -10.50 -6.27 6.46
C LYS A 188 -10.65 -7.02 7.79
N VAL A 189 -10.01 -6.58 8.87
CA VAL A 189 -10.27 -7.10 10.22
C VAL A 189 -11.55 -6.46 10.75
N LYS A 190 -12.68 -6.88 10.19
CA LYS A 190 -14.00 -6.73 10.82
C LYS A 190 -14.14 -7.86 11.84
N GLU A 191 -13.68 -7.65 13.08
CA GLU A 191 -13.93 -8.42 14.32
C GLU A 191 -12.64 -8.36 15.18
N GLU A 192 -12.58 -8.00 16.46
CA GLU A 192 -13.55 -7.63 17.47
C GLU A 192 -12.86 -6.53 18.32
N VAL A 193 -13.37 -5.30 18.35
CA VAL A 193 -13.05 -4.42 19.47
C VAL A 193 -14.08 -4.76 20.54
N LYS A 194 -13.79 -5.81 21.32
CA LYS A 194 -14.54 -6.08 22.56
C LYS A 194 -14.36 -4.85 23.45
N GLY A 195 -15.47 -4.16 23.68
CA GLY A 195 -15.59 -3.13 24.70
C GLY A 195 -15.66 -3.74 26.10
#